data_AF-A0A0L0T484-F1
#
_entry.id   AF-A0A0L0T484-F1
#
_cell.length_a   1.000
_cell.length_b   1.000
_cell.length_c   1.000
_cell.angle_alpha   90.00
_cell.angle_beta   90.00
_cell.angle_gamma   90.00
#
_symmetry.space_group_name_H-M   'P 1'
#
loop_
_entity.id
_entity.type
_entity.pdbx_description
1 polymer ?
#
loop_
_entity_poly.entity_id
_entity_poly.type
_entity_poly.pdbx_seq_one_letter_code
_entity_poly.pdbx_strand_id
1 'polypeptide(L)'
;MPGASSSSTARGARTTGQSVYGTRGPRGRLANLKEAAVPTAPTLVPITVEDEMEAFTGKAMPQTFQARGGTHGPPQEPLVPTLRQRWAFYLDTSHAGRWLDLIDAVLSLLQCALYVWNSTYVAPPLPGFGSLDVDKSPMPEPNFVDNFLTSALMYAPEVDNESVNVTMGIGWPGHRRKNAIPLPGLNRHLEVTLAVAMLLVWLVRLFVASSRTQFMTRVYTLLTLISTLPVFVAFAMAQTDPDTWQSYMSAGGIVYILPFRWARLHETIGLVFTPVKDPLIRTSPISRKVINVTSAIVLTLLTVTAFIHITLYRMADATAPSPTFFDVFYFTVMSSTSGLQNA
;
A
#
# COMPACT_ATOMS: atom_id res chain seq x y z
N MET A 1 -30.04 59.38 -19.59
CA MET A 1 -28.93 60.17 -20.17
C MET A 1 -27.76 59.23 -20.42
N PRO A 2 -27.25 59.14 -21.66
CA PRO A 2 -26.14 58.25 -22.03
C PRO A 2 -24.80 59.00 -21.96
N GLY A 3 -23.74 58.31 -21.54
CA GLY A 3 -22.36 58.78 -21.62
C GLY A 3 -21.51 57.73 -22.32
N ALA A 4 -21.22 58.00 -23.59
CA ALA A 4 -20.31 57.23 -24.45
C ALA A 4 -18.92 57.87 -24.47
N SER A 5 -17.99 57.18 -25.14
CA SER A 5 -16.61 57.57 -25.56
C SER A 5 -15.51 57.29 -24.51
N SER A 6 -14.32 56.77 -24.84
CA SER A 6 -13.70 56.49 -26.14
C SER A 6 -12.45 55.59 -25.97
N SER A 7 -12.23 54.81 -27.02
CA SER A 7 -11.00 54.19 -27.53
C SER A 7 -9.62 54.69 -27.04
N SER A 8 -8.69 53.75 -26.90
CA SER A 8 -7.29 53.94 -27.30
C SER A 8 -6.71 52.63 -27.83
N THR A 9 -6.46 52.64 -29.14
CA THR A 9 -5.75 51.63 -29.91
C THR A 9 -4.28 52.00 -29.91
N ALA A 10 -3.39 51.13 -29.42
CA ALA A 10 -1.96 51.25 -29.68
C ALA A 10 -1.40 49.89 -30.13
N ARG A 11 -1.07 49.89 -31.41
CA ARG A 11 -0.41 48.87 -32.22
C ARG A 11 1.10 48.95 -31.94
N GLY A 12 1.79 47.84 -31.75
CA GLY A 12 3.26 47.87 -31.64
C GLY A 12 3.95 46.51 -31.62
N ALA A 13 4.63 46.23 -32.73
CA ALA A 13 5.84 45.41 -32.86
C ALA A 13 5.81 43.90 -32.54
N ARG A 14 5.74 43.16 -33.64
CA ARG A 14 6.28 41.81 -33.87
C ARG A 14 7.80 41.89 -33.99
N THR A 15 8.57 41.10 -33.23
CA THR A 15 9.86 40.56 -33.69
C THR A 15 10.44 39.49 -32.75
N THR A 16 10.79 38.36 -33.37
CA THR A 16 11.93 37.45 -33.13
C THR A 16 12.13 36.82 -31.74
N GLY A 17 12.22 35.49 -31.77
CA GLY A 17 12.52 34.68 -30.60
C GLY A 17 13.99 34.71 -30.20
N GLN A 18 14.24 34.17 -29.02
CA GLN A 18 15.46 33.45 -28.72
C GLN A 18 15.24 32.58 -27.49
N SER A 19 15.44 31.28 -27.68
CA SER A 19 15.61 30.27 -26.64
C SER A 19 16.86 30.60 -25.82
N VAL A 20 16.72 30.73 -24.50
CA VAL A 20 17.85 30.85 -23.58
C VAL A 20 17.78 29.69 -22.58
N TYR A 21 18.35 28.55 -22.99
CA TYR A 21 18.90 27.56 -22.06
C TYR A 21 20.29 28.06 -21.66
N GLY A 22 20.40 28.61 -20.45
CA GLY A 22 21.68 28.97 -19.84
C GLY A 22 22.29 27.80 -19.09
N THR A 23 23.06 26.94 -19.77
CA THR A 23 24.01 26.04 -19.11
C THR A 23 25.41 26.62 -19.22
N ARG A 24 25.88 27.21 -18.12
CA ARG A 24 27.25 27.70 -17.94
C ARG A 24 28.06 26.56 -17.31
N GLY A 25 28.94 25.93 -18.08
CA GLY A 25 29.94 25.00 -17.56
C GLY A 25 31.17 25.70 -16.98
N PRO A 26 32.09 24.94 -16.37
CA PRO A 26 33.51 25.26 -16.35
C PRO A 26 34.26 24.32 -17.30
N ARG A 27 34.92 24.93 -18.30
CA ARG A 27 36.00 24.33 -19.08
C ARG A 27 37.21 24.09 -18.18
N GLY A 28 37.79 22.91 -18.26
CA GLY A 28 39.15 22.67 -17.78
C GLY A 28 39.62 21.25 -18.04
N ARG A 29 40.75 21.13 -18.75
CA ARG A 29 41.62 19.95 -18.91
C ARG A 29 41.23 18.88 -19.94
N LEU A 30 41.57 19.18 -21.19
CA LEU A 30 41.96 18.19 -22.19
C LEU A 30 43.47 18.29 -22.40
N ALA A 31 44.21 17.29 -21.91
CA ALA A 31 45.51 16.89 -22.44
C ALA A 31 45.82 15.48 -21.91
N ASN A 32 46.23 14.60 -22.83
CA ASN A 32 46.67 13.21 -22.64
C ASN A 32 45.58 12.12 -22.62
N LEU A 33 45.06 11.79 -23.80
CA LEU A 33 44.67 10.42 -24.11
C LEU A 33 45.70 9.85 -25.09
N LYS A 34 46.65 9.12 -24.53
CA LYS A 34 47.49 8.15 -25.21
C LYS A 34 46.59 7.07 -25.81
N GLU A 35 46.87 6.67 -27.03
CA GLU A 35 46.23 5.57 -27.76
C GLU A 35 46.00 4.36 -26.85
N ALA A 36 44.74 4.11 -26.51
CA ALA A 36 44.31 2.86 -25.90
C ALA A 36 43.90 1.92 -27.04
N ALA A 37 44.55 0.75 -27.06
CA ALA A 37 44.33 -0.30 -28.03
C ALA A 37 42.84 -0.63 -28.21
N VAL A 38 42.43 -0.70 -29.48
CA VAL A 38 41.11 -1.16 -29.91
C VAL A 38 40.91 -2.60 -29.38
N PRO A 39 39.93 -2.86 -28.51
CA PRO A 39 39.61 -4.22 -28.10
C PRO A 39 39.06 -4.97 -29.31
N THR A 40 39.74 -6.05 -29.67
CA THR A 40 39.34 -7.00 -30.71
C THR A 40 37.93 -7.51 -30.42
N ALA A 41 37.06 -7.42 -31.42
CA ALA A 41 35.67 -7.84 -31.31
C ALA A 41 35.58 -9.32 -30.88
N PRO A 42 34.70 -9.67 -29.92
CA PRO A 42 34.52 -11.05 -29.50
C PRO A 42 34.00 -11.88 -30.69
N THR A 43 34.73 -12.94 -31.02
CA THR A 43 34.33 -13.94 -32.01
C THR A 43 33.03 -14.60 -31.55
N LEU A 44 31.94 -14.35 -32.26
CA LEU A 44 30.66 -15.02 -32.04
C LEU A 44 30.84 -16.49 -32.44
N VAL A 45 30.89 -17.37 -31.46
CA VAL A 45 30.82 -18.82 -31.69
C VAL A 45 29.36 -19.14 -32.06
N PRO A 46 29.10 -19.75 -33.22
CA PRO A 46 27.74 -20.17 -33.58
C PRO A 46 27.28 -21.24 -32.60
N ILE A 47 26.20 -20.93 -31.87
CA ILE A 47 25.50 -21.90 -31.02
C ILE A 47 24.78 -22.86 -31.96
N THR A 48 25.16 -24.13 -31.95
CA THR A 48 24.50 -25.18 -32.71
C THR A 48 23.18 -25.54 -32.01
N VAL A 49 22.15 -25.83 -32.81
CA VAL A 49 20.76 -26.11 -32.36
C VAL A 49 20.68 -27.33 -31.42
N GLU A 50 21.72 -28.15 -31.40
CA GLU A 50 21.84 -29.33 -30.53
C GLU A 50 21.97 -28.96 -29.04
N ASP A 51 22.59 -27.82 -28.72
CA ASP A 51 22.76 -27.35 -27.33
C ASP A 51 21.42 -26.87 -26.69
N GLU A 52 20.42 -26.50 -27.49
CA GLU A 52 19.11 -26.07 -26.97
C GLU A 52 18.21 -27.26 -26.59
N MET A 53 18.36 -28.43 -27.24
CA MET A 53 17.53 -29.61 -26.93
C MET A 53 17.96 -30.32 -25.64
N GLU A 54 19.24 -30.27 -25.26
CA GLU A 54 19.71 -30.88 -24.02
C GLU A 54 19.31 -30.08 -22.77
N ALA A 55 19.18 -28.75 -22.88
CA ALA A 55 18.74 -27.88 -21.79
C ALA A 55 17.29 -28.16 -21.33
N PHE A 56 16.45 -28.71 -22.22
CA PHE A 56 15.03 -28.95 -21.94
C PHE A 56 14.75 -30.27 -21.19
N THR A 57 15.72 -31.20 -21.14
CA THR A 57 15.54 -32.52 -20.50
C THR A 57 15.98 -32.60 -19.03
N GLY A 58 16.35 -31.47 -18.42
CA GLY A 58 16.59 -31.37 -16.98
C GLY A 58 17.88 -32.05 -16.49
N LYS A 59 18.82 -32.40 -17.38
CA LYS A 59 20.08 -33.06 -17.01
C LYS A 59 21.30 -32.15 -16.88
N ALA A 60 21.22 -30.88 -17.27
CA ALA A 60 22.30 -29.93 -17.02
C ALA A 60 21.74 -28.53 -16.83
N MET A 61 21.93 -27.95 -15.65
CA MET A 61 21.92 -26.49 -15.55
C MET A 61 23.10 -25.95 -16.37
N PRO A 62 22.90 -24.94 -17.22
CA PRO A 62 24.00 -24.31 -17.94
C PRO A 62 24.95 -23.67 -16.92
N GLN A 63 26.14 -24.25 -16.78
CA GLN A 63 27.27 -23.65 -16.07
C GLN A 63 27.84 -22.48 -16.89
N THR A 64 27.07 -21.44 -17.14
CA THR A 64 27.61 -20.19 -17.71
C THR A 64 28.05 -19.27 -16.58
N PHE A 65 28.98 -19.74 -15.75
CA PHE A 65 29.90 -18.87 -15.04
C PHE A 65 31.21 -18.96 -15.80
N GLN A 66 31.30 -18.24 -16.93
CA GLN A 66 32.58 -18.07 -17.61
C GLN A 66 33.52 -17.36 -16.64
N ALA A 67 34.40 -18.16 -16.05
CA ALA A 67 35.48 -17.71 -15.20
C ALA A 67 36.33 -16.72 -16.01
N ARG A 68 36.18 -15.44 -15.67
CA ARG A 68 37.09 -14.38 -16.05
C ARG A 68 38.49 -14.81 -15.61
N GLY A 69 39.37 -15.05 -16.58
CA GLY A 69 40.70 -15.62 -16.41
C GLY A 69 41.47 -15.02 -15.24
N GLY A 70 41.55 -15.78 -14.15
CA GLY A 70 42.34 -15.48 -12.97
C GLY A 70 42.90 -16.79 -12.46
N THR A 71 44.22 -16.92 -12.52
CA THR A 71 45.10 -17.89 -11.83
C THR A 71 44.41 -19.06 -11.15
N HIS A 72 44.61 -20.26 -11.72
CA HIS A 72 44.21 -21.58 -11.23
C HIS A 72 44.27 -21.72 -9.69
N GLY A 73 43.19 -21.36 -9.01
CA GLY A 73 42.91 -21.87 -7.67
C GLY A 73 42.60 -23.37 -7.77
N PRO A 74 42.80 -24.15 -6.68
CA PRO A 74 42.41 -25.54 -6.66
C PRO A 74 40.93 -25.67 -7.07
N PRO A 75 40.56 -26.75 -7.80
CA PRO A 75 39.19 -26.96 -8.26
C PRO A 75 38.24 -26.85 -7.08
N GLN A 76 37.40 -25.81 -7.08
CA GLN A 76 36.38 -25.67 -6.06
C GLN A 76 35.37 -26.79 -6.29
N GLU A 77 35.17 -27.62 -5.27
CA GLU A 77 34.11 -28.63 -5.30
C GLU A 77 32.76 -27.96 -5.58
N PRO A 78 31.89 -28.56 -6.41
CA PRO A 78 30.62 -27.97 -6.78
C PRO A 78 29.78 -27.74 -5.52
N LEU A 79 29.55 -26.47 -5.17
CA LEU A 79 28.73 -26.12 -4.01
C LEU A 79 27.29 -26.62 -4.23
N VAL A 80 26.86 -27.59 -3.43
CA VAL A 80 25.48 -28.09 -3.45
C VAL A 80 24.55 -26.98 -2.94
N PRO A 81 23.53 -26.56 -3.73
CA PRO A 81 22.63 -25.50 -3.30
C PRO A 81 21.82 -25.95 -2.09
N THR A 82 21.78 -25.09 -1.08
CA THR A 82 21.01 -25.28 0.15
C THR A 82 19.51 -25.37 -0.17
N LEU A 83 18.72 -26.07 0.66
CA LEU A 83 17.27 -26.17 0.48
C LEU A 83 16.61 -24.79 0.34
N ARG A 84 17.03 -23.82 1.16
CA ARG A 84 16.53 -22.44 1.08
C ARG A 84 16.78 -21.78 -0.27
N GLN A 85 17.98 -21.95 -0.85
CA GLN A 85 18.28 -21.42 -2.18
C GLN A 85 17.42 -22.10 -3.26
N ARG A 86 17.14 -23.40 -3.12
CA ARG A 86 16.23 -24.12 -4.03
C ARG A 86 14.81 -23.57 -3.95
N TRP A 87 14.29 -23.35 -2.74
CA TRP A 87 12.98 -22.75 -2.52
C TRP A 87 12.89 -21.31 -3.03
N ALA A 88 13.93 -20.50 -2.82
CA ALA A 88 14.02 -19.15 -3.36
C ALA A 88 14.01 -19.14 -4.88
N PHE A 89 14.84 -19.98 -5.49
CA PHE A 89 14.86 -20.12 -6.93
C PHE A 89 13.51 -20.59 -7.47
N TYR A 90 12.88 -21.58 -6.82
CA TYR A 90 11.57 -22.09 -7.22
C TYR A 90 10.50 -21.01 -7.14
N LEU A 91 10.41 -20.26 -6.03
CA LEU A 91 9.40 -19.20 -5.89
C LEU A 91 9.66 -18.02 -6.81
N ASP A 92 10.91 -17.67 -7.10
CA ASP A 92 11.22 -16.58 -8.02
C ASP A 92 10.86 -16.91 -9.47
N THR A 93 11.02 -18.18 -9.88
CA THR A 93 10.87 -18.62 -11.27
C THR A 93 9.52 -19.28 -11.59
N SER A 94 8.83 -19.84 -10.60
CA SER A 94 7.61 -20.62 -10.82
C SER A 94 6.33 -19.78 -10.83
N HIS A 95 5.27 -20.35 -11.43
CA HIS A 95 3.91 -19.85 -11.30
C HIS A 95 3.44 -19.74 -9.85
N ALA A 96 3.94 -20.60 -8.95
CA ALA A 96 3.52 -20.59 -7.54
C ALA A 96 3.90 -19.28 -6.84
N GLY A 97 5.10 -18.73 -7.10
CA GLY A 97 5.48 -17.43 -6.56
C GLY A 97 4.66 -16.29 -7.14
N ARG A 98 4.26 -16.37 -8.42
CA ARG A 98 3.37 -15.38 -9.03
C ARG A 98 1.96 -15.42 -8.45
N TRP A 99 1.45 -16.61 -8.13
CA TRP A 99 0.20 -16.76 -7.39
C TRP A 99 0.30 -16.15 -5.99
N LEU A 100 1.43 -16.32 -5.30
CA LEU A 100 1.68 -15.68 -4.01
C LEU A 100 1.66 -14.14 -4.11
N ASP A 101 2.25 -13.55 -5.17
CA ASP A 101 2.16 -12.11 -5.44
C ASP A 101 0.71 -11.66 -5.66
N LEU A 102 -0.06 -12.41 -6.43
CA LEU A 102 -1.46 -12.11 -6.70
C LEU A 102 -2.32 -12.20 -5.42
N ILE A 103 -2.14 -13.26 -4.62
CA ILE A 103 -2.84 -13.42 -3.34
C ILE A 103 -2.53 -12.24 -2.42
N ASP A 104 -1.27 -11.81 -2.32
CA ASP A 104 -0.88 -10.67 -1.50
C ASP A 104 -1.55 -9.35 -1.95
N ALA A 105 -1.63 -9.14 -3.27
CA ALA A 105 -2.31 -7.98 -3.83
C ALA A 105 -3.83 -8.02 -3.57
N VAL A 106 -4.46 -9.19 -3.70
CA VAL A 106 -5.89 -9.38 -3.39
C VAL A 106 -6.16 -9.15 -1.91
N LEU A 107 -5.35 -9.71 -1.01
CA LEU A 107 -5.48 -9.47 0.43
C LEU A 107 -5.33 -7.98 0.77
N SER A 108 -4.37 -7.29 0.15
CA SER A 108 -4.18 -5.85 0.33
C SER A 108 -5.38 -5.05 -0.19
N LEU A 109 -5.98 -5.47 -1.31
CA LEU A 109 -7.19 -4.85 -1.86
C LEU A 109 -8.40 -5.09 -0.95
N LEU A 110 -8.56 -6.29 -0.39
CA LEU A 110 -9.62 -6.60 0.56
C LEU A 110 -9.48 -5.80 1.85
N GLN A 111 -8.26 -5.64 2.39
CA GLN A 111 -8.01 -4.82 3.57
C GLN A 111 -8.36 -3.35 3.34
N CYS A 112 -8.11 -2.88 2.13
CA CYS A 112 -8.44 -1.54 1.65
C CYS A 112 -9.96 -1.34 1.46
N ALA A 113 -10.64 -2.29 0.83
CA ALA A 113 -12.10 -2.28 0.70
C ALA A 113 -12.79 -2.33 2.07
N LEU A 114 -12.28 -3.16 2.98
CA LEU A 114 -12.77 -3.25 4.36
C LEU A 114 -12.54 -1.94 5.12
N TYR A 115 -11.42 -1.24 4.90
CA TYR A 115 -11.21 0.10 5.46
C TYR A 115 -12.31 1.07 5.00
N VAL A 116 -12.61 1.12 3.69
CA VAL A 116 -13.65 2.01 3.16
C VAL A 116 -15.02 1.63 3.75
N TRP A 117 -15.34 0.34 3.79
CA TRP A 117 -16.58 -0.15 4.40
C TRP A 117 -16.68 0.23 5.88
N ASN A 118 -15.63 -0.02 6.66
CA ASN A 118 -15.60 0.29 8.10
C ASN A 118 -15.67 1.80 8.37
N SER A 119 -15.17 2.62 7.44
CA SER A 119 -15.24 4.08 7.53
C SER A 119 -16.65 4.65 7.33
N THR A 120 -17.64 3.82 6.97
CA THR A 120 -19.05 4.24 6.93
C THR A 120 -19.70 4.27 8.32
N TYR A 121 -19.13 3.60 9.32
CA TYR A 121 -19.65 3.51 10.69
C TYR A 121 -19.17 4.66 11.60
N VAL A 122 -19.25 5.90 11.11
CA VAL A 122 -18.56 7.05 11.73
C VAL A 122 -19.52 8.02 12.45
N ALA A 123 -20.80 8.12 12.05
CA ALA A 123 -21.88 8.71 12.87
C ALA A 123 -23.25 8.43 12.24
N PRO A 124 -24.35 8.34 13.02
CA PRO A 124 -25.69 8.35 12.44
C PRO A 124 -25.99 9.72 11.80
N PRO A 125 -26.75 9.76 10.69
CA PRO A 125 -27.26 11.00 10.13
C PRO A 125 -28.13 11.75 11.17
N LEU A 126 -28.14 13.08 11.09
CA LEU A 126 -28.85 13.95 12.03
C LEU A 126 -30.32 13.55 12.24
N PRO A 127 -30.86 13.71 13.47
CA PRO A 127 -32.28 13.53 13.75
C PRO A 127 -33.06 14.62 13.00
N GLY A 128 -33.73 14.22 11.91
CA GLY A 128 -34.43 15.12 10.98
C GLY A 128 -34.76 14.44 9.65
N PHE A 129 -33.96 13.45 9.26
CA PHE A 129 -34.36 12.42 8.29
C PHE A 129 -34.75 11.17 9.05
N GLY A 130 -35.98 11.15 9.59
CA GLY A 130 -36.63 9.97 10.13
C GLY A 130 -35.74 9.09 11.00
N SER A 131 -35.33 9.62 12.17
CA SER A 131 -35.10 8.71 13.30
C SER A 131 -36.46 8.09 13.62
N LEU A 132 -36.81 7.01 12.92
CA LEU A 132 -37.44 5.92 13.63
C LEU A 132 -36.52 5.73 14.83
N ASP A 133 -37.02 6.06 16.01
CA ASP A 133 -36.48 5.50 17.23
C ASP A 133 -36.20 4.05 16.87
N VAL A 134 -34.93 3.70 16.69
CA VAL A 134 -34.52 2.32 16.63
C VAL A 134 -34.81 1.90 18.05
N ASP A 135 -36.07 1.49 18.22
CA ASP A 135 -36.58 0.86 19.38
C ASP A 135 -35.46 -0.06 19.82
N LYS A 136 -35.08 0.02 21.08
CA LYS A 136 -34.13 -0.91 21.70
C LYS A 136 -34.76 -2.31 21.75
N SER A 137 -35.50 -2.70 20.71
CA SER A 137 -35.64 -4.05 20.20
C SER A 137 -34.35 -4.78 20.56
N PRO A 138 -34.42 -5.82 21.40
CA PRO A 138 -33.26 -6.60 21.74
C PRO A 138 -32.56 -6.97 20.44
N MET A 139 -31.26 -6.71 20.36
CA MET A 139 -30.46 -7.11 19.21
C MET A 139 -30.86 -8.54 18.83
N PRO A 140 -31.13 -8.84 17.54
CA PRO A 140 -31.44 -10.19 17.12
C PRO A 140 -30.38 -11.11 17.71
N GLU A 141 -30.83 -12.17 18.39
CA GLU A 141 -29.92 -13.04 19.13
C GLU A 141 -28.73 -13.40 18.25
N PRO A 142 -27.49 -13.26 18.76
CA PRO A 142 -26.30 -13.59 18.01
C PRO A 142 -26.45 -15.00 17.42
N ASN A 143 -26.32 -15.08 16.10
CA ASN A 143 -26.41 -16.32 15.36
C ASN A 143 -25.43 -17.34 15.97
N PHE A 144 -25.71 -18.63 15.86
CA PHE A 144 -24.88 -19.69 16.46
C PHE A 144 -23.38 -19.53 16.20
N VAL A 145 -22.99 -18.99 15.03
CA VAL A 145 -21.59 -18.71 14.69
C VAL A 145 -20.99 -17.61 15.58
N ASP A 146 -21.73 -16.55 15.87
CA ASP A 146 -21.31 -15.49 16.77
C ASP A 146 -21.22 -16.01 18.21
N ASN A 147 -22.20 -16.80 18.66
CA ASN A 147 -22.13 -17.44 19.98
C ASN A 147 -20.99 -18.45 20.10
N PHE A 148 -20.73 -19.27 19.08
CA PHE A 148 -19.63 -20.25 19.07
C PHE A 148 -18.26 -19.57 19.05
N LEU A 149 -18.09 -18.50 18.27
CA LEU A 149 -16.84 -17.74 18.23
C LEU A 149 -16.63 -16.91 19.50
N THR A 150 -17.70 -16.38 20.10
CA THR A 150 -17.63 -15.60 21.36
C THR A 150 -17.36 -16.52 22.56
N SER A 151 -18.00 -17.70 22.61
CA SER A 151 -17.80 -18.70 23.67
C SER A 151 -16.46 -19.43 23.58
N ALA A 152 -15.91 -19.60 22.37
CA ALA A 152 -14.59 -20.20 22.17
C ALA A 152 -13.41 -19.26 22.50
N LEU A 153 -13.64 -17.93 22.60
CA LEU A 153 -12.54 -16.96 22.65
C LEU A 153 -12.47 -15.98 23.82
N MET A 154 -13.48 -15.77 24.70
CA MET A 154 -13.22 -15.27 26.08
C MET A 154 -14.46 -15.02 26.96
N TYR A 155 -14.25 -15.23 28.27
CA TYR A 155 -14.98 -14.70 29.41
C TYR A 155 -14.85 -13.16 29.44
N ALA A 156 -15.94 -12.43 29.23
CA ALA A 156 -15.98 -10.97 29.39
C ALA A 156 -16.68 -10.64 30.73
N PRO A 157 -16.01 -9.98 31.69
CA PRO A 157 -16.67 -9.53 32.91
C PRO A 157 -17.60 -8.34 32.62
N GLU A 158 -18.80 -8.34 33.22
CA GLU A 158 -19.68 -7.19 33.28
C GLU A 158 -18.95 -6.03 33.98
N VAL A 159 -18.91 -4.86 33.33
CA VAL A 159 -18.31 -3.64 33.88
C VAL A 159 -19.44 -2.65 34.17
N ASP A 160 -19.57 -2.30 35.44
CA ASP A 160 -20.54 -1.34 35.96
C ASP A 160 -20.26 0.09 35.46
N ASN A 161 -21.34 0.77 35.08
CA ASN A 161 -21.35 2.13 34.57
C ASN A 161 -21.19 3.17 35.70
N GLU A 162 -20.00 3.35 36.26
CA GLU A 162 -19.67 4.56 37.01
C GLU A 162 -18.47 5.28 36.39
N SER A 163 -18.64 6.59 36.21
CA SER A 163 -17.79 7.50 35.45
C SER A 163 -16.35 7.52 35.96
N VAL A 164 -15.48 6.75 35.30
CA VAL A 164 -14.03 6.83 35.50
C VAL A 164 -13.49 8.04 34.76
N ASN A 165 -13.03 9.03 35.52
CA ASN A 165 -12.06 10.01 35.02
C ASN A 165 -10.77 9.25 34.66
N VAL A 166 -10.62 8.90 33.37
CA VAL A 166 -9.43 8.19 32.88
C VAL A 166 -8.29 9.19 32.65
N THR A 167 -7.39 9.20 33.63
CA THR A 167 -6.09 9.88 33.60
C THR A 167 -5.11 9.12 32.69
N MET A 168 -4.52 9.87 31.75
CA MET A 168 -3.19 9.72 31.13
C MET A 168 -2.66 8.29 30.80
N GLY A 169 -2.84 7.87 29.55
CA GLY A 169 -2.02 6.82 28.94
C GLY A 169 -1.76 7.12 27.47
N ILE A 170 -0.60 7.74 27.14
CA ILE A 170 -0.14 8.08 25.76
C ILE A 170 -1.31 8.54 24.86
N GLY A 171 -2.22 9.31 25.46
CA GLY A 171 -3.56 9.52 24.95
C GLY A 171 -3.62 10.93 24.46
N TRP A 172 -3.56 11.10 23.14
CA TRP A 172 -3.90 12.39 22.53
C TRP A 172 -5.27 12.84 23.07
N PRO A 173 -5.41 14.10 23.51
CA PRO A 173 -6.63 14.61 24.14
C PRO A 173 -7.72 14.78 23.08
N GLY A 174 -8.35 13.68 22.69
CA GLY A 174 -9.51 13.66 21.81
C GLY A 174 -10.72 13.18 22.59
N HIS A 175 -11.76 14.00 22.65
CA HIS A 175 -13.04 13.63 23.24
C HIS A 175 -13.62 12.44 22.44
N ARG A 176 -13.81 11.28 23.10
CA ARG A 176 -14.51 10.15 22.47
C ARG A 176 -15.94 10.56 22.18
N ARG A 177 -16.39 10.36 20.93
CA ARG A 177 -17.77 10.64 20.52
C ARG A 177 -18.68 9.55 21.11
N LYS A 178 -19.60 9.94 21.99
CA LYS A 178 -20.62 9.04 22.56
C LYS A 178 -21.65 8.53 21.53
N ASN A 179 -21.71 9.16 20.36
CA ASN A 179 -22.72 8.89 19.31
C ASN A 179 -22.16 8.06 18.14
N ALA A 180 -21.03 7.38 18.32
CA ALA A 180 -20.43 6.62 17.23
C ALA A 180 -21.20 5.30 17.00
N ILE A 181 -21.37 4.90 15.73
CA ILE A 181 -22.06 3.65 15.40
C ILE A 181 -21.11 2.48 15.73
N PRO A 182 -21.53 1.50 16.56
CA PRO A 182 -20.70 0.34 16.88
C PRO A 182 -20.29 -0.42 15.63
N LEU A 183 -19.00 -0.74 15.53
CA LEU A 183 -18.50 -1.54 14.43
C LEU A 183 -18.99 -3.00 14.59
N PRO A 184 -19.64 -3.60 13.57
CA PRO A 184 -20.09 -4.98 13.65
C PRO A 184 -18.96 -5.94 14.05
N GLY A 185 -19.28 -6.93 14.90
CA GLY A 185 -18.30 -7.93 15.36
C GLY A 185 -17.58 -8.63 14.21
N LEU A 186 -18.33 -9.00 13.17
CA LEU A 186 -17.79 -9.65 11.97
C LEU A 186 -16.69 -8.80 11.29
N ASN A 187 -16.88 -7.48 11.18
CA ASN A 187 -15.88 -6.60 10.57
C ASN A 187 -14.57 -6.56 11.38
N ARG A 188 -14.68 -6.61 12.71
CA ARG A 188 -13.51 -6.68 13.61
C ARG A 188 -12.72 -7.96 13.39
N HIS A 189 -13.40 -9.09 13.28
CA HIS A 189 -12.75 -10.37 12.98
C HIS A 189 -12.12 -10.38 11.60
N LEU A 190 -12.82 -9.87 10.57
CA LEU A 190 -12.27 -9.77 9.21
C LEU A 190 -10.99 -8.94 9.16
N GLU A 191 -10.91 -7.81 9.88
CA GLU A 191 -9.69 -6.99 9.98
C GLU A 191 -8.50 -7.80 10.51
N VAL A 192 -8.71 -8.53 11.61
CA VAL A 192 -7.67 -9.36 12.22
C VAL A 192 -7.30 -10.53 11.31
N THR A 193 -8.28 -11.23 10.74
CA THR A 193 -8.05 -12.37 9.84
C THR A 193 -7.26 -11.94 8.60
N LEU A 194 -7.58 -10.80 7.98
CA LEU A 194 -6.82 -10.26 6.86
C LEU A 194 -5.40 -9.88 7.28
N ALA A 195 -5.22 -9.23 8.44
CA ALA A 195 -3.88 -8.90 8.95
C ALA A 195 -3.02 -10.14 9.20
N VAL A 196 -3.60 -11.21 9.76
CA VAL A 196 -2.93 -12.51 9.95
C VAL A 196 -2.55 -13.13 8.60
N ALA A 197 -3.48 -13.19 7.65
CA ALA A 197 -3.21 -13.73 6.32
C ALA A 197 -2.07 -12.99 5.61
N MET A 198 -2.05 -11.65 5.68
CA MET A 198 -0.99 -10.82 5.12
C MET A 198 0.35 -11.04 5.81
N LEU A 199 0.36 -11.21 7.15
CA LEU A 199 1.58 -11.55 7.89
C LEU A 199 2.10 -12.95 7.52
N LEU A 200 1.22 -13.93 7.30
CA LEU A 200 1.63 -15.27 6.86
C LEU A 200 2.31 -15.22 5.49
N VAL A 201 1.73 -14.49 4.53
CA VAL A 201 2.35 -14.29 3.21
C VAL A 201 3.70 -13.58 3.34
N TRP A 202 3.81 -12.57 4.19
CA TRP A 202 5.06 -11.87 4.47
C TRP A 202 6.12 -12.78 5.12
N LEU A 203 5.73 -13.64 6.08
CA LEU A 203 6.63 -14.59 6.72
C LEU A 203 7.19 -15.61 5.74
N VAL A 204 6.36 -16.11 4.81
CA VAL A 204 6.83 -16.98 3.71
C VAL A 204 7.91 -16.26 2.90
N ARG A 205 7.70 -15.00 2.54
CA ARG A 205 8.70 -14.21 1.79
C ARG A 205 9.98 -13.96 2.61
N LEU A 206 9.85 -13.67 3.90
CA LEU A 206 10.99 -13.46 4.79
C LEU A 206 11.87 -14.71 4.89
N PHE A 207 11.24 -15.89 4.95
CA PHE A 207 11.95 -17.18 4.99
C PHE A 207 12.77 -17.42 3.71
N VAL A 208 12.18 -17.04 2.57
CA VAL A 208 12.71 -17.30 1.22
C VAL A 208 13.75 -16.27 0.77
N ALA A 209 13.69 -15.03 1.27
CA ALA A 209 14.61 -13.96 0.90
C ALA A 209 16.08 -14.38 1.07
N SER A 210 16.99 -13.99 0.18
CA SER A 210 18.42 -14.33 0.26
C SER A 210 19.07 -13.75 1.54
N SER A 211 18.90 -12.45 1.76
CA SER A 211 19.34 -11.73 2.96
C SER A 211 18.15 -11.24 3.77
N ARG A 212 18.01 -11.74 5.00
CA ARG A 212 16.91 -11.37 5.91
C ARG A 212 17.00 -9.90 6.32
N THR A 213 18.20 -9.43 6.65
CA THR A 213 18.43 -8.05 7.08
C THR A 213 18.09 -7.05 5.98
N GLN A 214 18.52 -7.33 4.74
CA GLN A 214 18.17 -6.50 3.59
C GLN A 214 16.68 -6.58 3.26
N PHE A 215 16.04 -7.73 3.48
CA PHE A 215 14.60 -7.87 3.26
C PHE A 215 13.78 -7.05 4.27
N MET A 216 14.23 -6.97 5.53
CA MET A 216 13.55 -6.18 6.58
C MET A 216 13.55 -4.68 6.29
N THR A 217 14.56 -4.17 5.58
CA THR A 217 14.66 -2.74 5.21
C THR A 217 13.96 -2.40 3.89
N ARG A 218 13.37 -3.38 3.19
CA ARG A 218 12.59 -3.10 1.97
C ARG A 218 11.31 -2.36 2.32
N VAL A 219 10.94 -1.41 1.45
CA VAL A 219 9.69 -0.63 1.55
C VAL A 219 8.47 -1.54 1.70
N TYR A 220 8.43 -2.65 0.95
CA TYR A 220 7.40 -3.69 1.09
C TYR A 220 7.24 -4.20 2.53
N THR A 221 8.34 -4.56 3.20
CA THR A 221 8.31 -5.08 4.58
C THR A 221 7.85 -4.01 5.54
N LEU A 222 8.39 -2.79 5.42
CA LEU A 222 8.00 -1.67 6.27
C LEU A 222 6.50 -1.38 6.15
N LEU A 223 5.97 -1.27 4.93
CA LEU A 223 4.54 -1.02 4.71
C LEU A 223 3.66 -2.19 5.17
N THR A 224 4.14 -3.44 5.05
CA THR A 224 3.43 -4.61 5.58
C THR A 224 3.32 -4.55 7.10
N LEU A 225 4.41 -4.26 7.80
CA LEU A 225 4.40 -4.15 9.26
C LEU A 225 3.59 -2.94 9.73
N ILE A 226 3.76 -1.78 9.07
CA ILE A 226 3.00 -0.55 9.38
C ILE A 226 1.50 -0.74 9.15
N SER A 227 1.07 -1.55 8.17
CA SER A 227 -0.36 -1.77 7.92
C SER A 227 -1.00 -2.87 8.79
N THR A 228 -0.22 -3.86 9.24
CA THR A 228 -0.74 -5.03 9.96
C THR A 228 -0.57 -4.92 11.48
N LEU A 229 0.58 -4.46 11.99
CA LEU A 229 0.84 -4.37 13.43
C LEU A 229 -0.17 -3.48 14.17
N PRO A 230 -0.57 -2.29 13.65
CA PRO A 230 -1.62 -1.47 14.25
C PRO A 230 -2.94 -2.20 14.49
N VAL A 231 -3.30 -3.17 13.64
CA VAL A 231 -4.56 -3.93 13.79
C VAL A 231 -4.48 -4.82 15.03
N PHE A 232 -3.35 -5.48 15.26
CA PHE A 232 -3.14 -6.29 16.45
C PHE A 232 -3.07 -5.43 17.72
N VAL A 233 -2.43 -4.26 17.65
CA VAL A 233 -2.40 -3.32 18.78
C VAL A 233 -3.81 -2.83 19.11
N ALA A 234 -4.60 -2.42 18.10
CA ALA A 234 -5.98 -2.01 18.30
C ALA A 234 -6.84 -3.15 18.87
N PHE A 235 -6.64 -4.39 18.38
CA PHE A 235 -7.34 -5.57 18.88
C PHE A 235 -6.96 -5.90 20.34
N ALA A 236 -5.69 -5.76 20.72
CA ALA A 236 -5.26 -5.95 22.10
C ALA A 236 -5.80 -4.85 23.03
N MET A 237 -5.77 -3.59 22.59
CA MET A 237 -6.36 -2.47 23.32
C MET A 237 -7.87 -2.61 23.53
N ALA A 238 -8.57 -3.28 22.60
CA ALA A 238 -9.98 -3.65 22.73
C ALA A 238 -10.29 -4.43 24.00
N GLN A 239 -9.38 -5.32 24.38
CA GLN A 239 -9.58 -6.25 25.49
C GLN A 239 -9.48 -5.51 26.82
N THR A 240 -8.67 -4.45 26.87
CA THR A 240 -8.52 -3.60 28.06
C THR A 240 -9.51 -2.45 28.13
N ASP A 241 -9.93 -1.94 26.96
CA ASP A 241 -10.80 -0.77 26.84
C ASP A 241 -11.81 -1.01 25.70
N PRO A 242 -13.02 -1.49 26.03
CA PRO A 242 -14.07 -1.82 25.06
C PRO A 242 -14.43 -0.66 24.13
N ASP A 243 -14.26 0.58 24.61
CA ASP A 243 -14.55 1.79 23.86
C ASP A 243 -13.60 2.01 22.67
N THR A 244 -12.44 1.37 22.67
CA THR A 244 -11.48 1.44 21.55
C THR A 244 -12.14 1.03 20.23
N TRP A 245 -13.13 0.13 20.28
CA TRP A 245 -13.85 -0.39 19.12
C TRP A 245 -15.30 0.09 19.00
N GLN A 246 -15.69 1.11 19.76
CA GLN A 246 -17.01 1.73 19.58
C GLN A 246 -17.20 2.27 18.16
N SER A 247 -16.15 2.69 17.47
CA SER A 247 -16.20 2.87 16.03
C SER A 247 -14.85 2.57 15.40
N TYR A 248 -14.84 2.43 14.08
CA TYR A 248 -13.59 2.23 13.37
C TYR A 248 -12.60 3.40 13.57
N MET A 249 -13.11 4.60 13.81
CA MET A 249 -12.31 5.81 14.01
C MET A 249 -12.01 6.11 15.49
N SER A 250 -12.53 5.32 16.45
CA SER A 250 -12.30 5.51 17.89
C SER A 250 -10.98 4.96 18.41
N ALA A 251 -10.20 4.24 17.59
CA ALA A 251 -8.93 3.59 17.97
C ALA A 251 -7.75 4.56 18.25
N GLY A 252 -8.02 5.77 18.74
CA GLY A 252 -6.98 6.74 19.13
C GLY A 252 -6.10 7.18 17.95
N GLY A 253 -4.83 7.49 18.26
CA GLY A 253 -3.84 7.92 17.27
C GLY A 253 -3.50 6.85 16.22
N ILE A 254 -3.77 5.58 16.51
CA ILE A 254 -3.48 4.43 15.62
C ILE A 254 -4.22 4.56 14.29
N VAL A 255 -5.39 5.22 14.30
CA VAL A 255 -6.21 5.46 13.10
C VAL A 255 -5.44 6.22 12.01
N TYR A 256 -4.49 7.10 12.37
CA TYR A 256 -3.66 7.82 11.39
C TYR A 256 -2.66 6.94 10.64
N ILE A 257 -2.44 5.71 11.08
CA ILE A 257 -1.58 4.74 10.40
C ILE A 257 -2.36 3.97 9.32
N LEU A 258 -3.69 3.89 9.43
CA LEU A 258 -4.54 3.14 8.50
C LEU A 258 -4.41 3.56 7.02
N PRO A 259 -4.23 4.84 6.66
CA PRO A 259 -4.02 5.24 5.26
C PRO A 259 -2.81 4.57 4.58
N PHE A 260 -1.80 4.11 5.32
CA PHE A 260 -0.65 3.41 4.75
C PHE A 260 -1.00 2.05 4.10
N ARG A 261 -2.22 1.53 4.33
CA ARG A 261 -2.76 0.37 3.61
C ARG A 261 -2.79 0.59 2.09
N TRP A 262 -3.07 1.81 1.64
CA TRP A 262 -3.09 2.16 0.22
C TRP A 262 -1.68 2.14 -0.39
N ALA A 263 -0.68 2.65 0.34
CA ALA A 263 0.72 2.57 -0.07
C ALA A 263 1.18 1.12 -0.18
N ARG A 264 0.77 0.25 0.75
CA ARG A 264 1.04 -1.19 0.66
C ARG A 264 0.39 -1.81 -0.57
N LEU A 265 -0.88 -1.50 -0.85
CA LEU A 265 -1.58 -1.99 -2.04
C LEU A 265 -0.83 -1.59 -3.32
N HIS A 266 -0.35 -0.35 -3.40
CA HIS A 266 0.46 0.14 -4.51
C HIS A 266 1.69 -0.74 -4.75
N GLU A 267 2.47 -1.03 -3.69
CA GLU A 267 3.65 -1.89 -3.80
C GLU A 267 3.31 -3.31 -4.26
N THR A 268 2.21 -3.90 -3.76
CA THR A 268 1.80 -5.25 -4.18
C THR A 268 1.34 -5.33 -5.62
N ILE A 269 0.68 -4.28 -6.13
CA ILE A 269 0.33 -4.17 -7.54
C ILE A 269 1.61 -4.14 -8.38
N GLY A 270 2.62 -3.37 -7.96
CA GLY A 270 3.94 -3.34 -8.62
C GLY A 270 4.60 -4.72 -8.70
N LEU A 271 4.53 -5.50 -7.62
CA LEU A 271 5.06 -6.87 -7.59
C LEU A 271 4.34 -7.79 -8.59
N VAL A 272 3.01 -7.76 -8.67
CA VAL A 272 2.22 -8.58 -9.61
C VAL A 272 2.58 -8.29 -11.06
N PHE A 273 2.86 -7.03 -11.42
CA PHE A 273 3.14 -6.62 -12.79
C PHE A 273 4.64 -6.55 -13.14
N THR A 274 5.52 -7.01 -12.24
CA THR A 274 6.97 -7.05 -12.47
C THR A 274 7.29 -7.93 -13.70
N PRO A 275 8.23 -7.54 -14.58
CA PRO A 275 8.64 -8.37 -15.72
C PRO A 275 9.39 -9.62 -15.24
N VAL A 276 8.80 -10.78 -15.53
CA VAL A 276 9.36 -12.11 -15.25
C VAL A 276 9.24 -12.96 -16.51
N LYS A 277 10.09 -13.98 -16.65
CA LYS A 277 10.10 -14.90 -17.80
C LYS A 277 8.74 -15.55 -18.02
N ASP A 278 8.11 -16.04 -16.94
CA ASP A 278 6.79 -16.67 -16.95
C ASP A 278 5.78 -15.82 -16.16
N PRO A 279 5.23 -14.75 -16.77
CA PRO A 279 4.24 -13.92 -16.11
C PRO A 279 2.90 -14.66 -16.04
N LEU A 280 2.20 -14.54 -14.89
CA LEU A 280 0.82 -15.01 -14.76
C LEU A 280 -0.11 -14.27 -15.74
N ILE A 281 0.12 -12.97 -15.91
CA ILE A 281 -0.65 -12.09 -16.79
C ILE A 281 0.32 -11.48 -17.82
N ARG A 282 0.18 -11.90 -19.08
CA ARG A 282 0.97 -11.36 -20.20
C ARG A 282 0.51 -9.93 -20.49
N THR A 283 1.21 -8.96 -19.91
CA THR A 283 0.96 -7.54 -20.11
C THR A 283 2.07 -6.90 -20.93
N SER A 284 1.69 -6.04 -21.88
CA SER A 284 2.65 -5.24 -22.64
C SER A 284 3.42 -4.29 -21.70
N PRO A 285 4.67 -3.90 -22.02
CA PRO A 285 5.42 -2.93 -21.22
C PRO A 285 4.69 -1.59 -21.03
N ILE A 286 3.97 -1.15 -22.07
CA ILE A 286 3.16 0.08 -22.05
C ILE A 286 2.01 -0.08 -21.05
N SER A 287 1.27 -1.18 -21.12
CA SER A 287 0.16 -1.46 -20.20
C SER A 287 0.61 -1.47 -18.74
N ARG A 288 1.78 -2.07 -18.44
CA ARG A 288 2.34 -2.05 -17.07
C ARG A 288 2.62 -0.64 -16.58
N LYS A 289 3.21 0.20 -17.44
CA LYS A 289 3.50 1.58 -17.09
C LYS A 289 2.21 2.37 -16.83
N VAL A 290 1.20 2.19 -17.67
CA VAL A 290 -0.13 2.80 -17.49
C VAL A 290 -0.73 2.35 -16.17
N ILE A 291 -0.80 1.03 -15.91
CA ILE A 291 -1.33 0.48 -14.66
C ILE A 291 -0.63 1.09 -13.45
N ASN A 292 0.71 1.12 -13.44
CA ASN A 292 1.49 1.64 -12.33
C ASN A 292 1.24 3.14 -12.08
N VAL A 293 1.14 3.94 -13.16
CA VAL A 293 0.85 5.38 -13.05
C VAL A 293 -0.60 5.60 -12.57
N THR A 294 -1.56 4.89 -13.16
CA THR A 294 -2.96 4.99 -12.77
C THR A 294 -3.19 4.55 -11.32
N SER A 295 -2.58 3.43 -10.89
CA SER A 295 -2.64 2.98 -9.50
C SER A 295 -2.02 4.00 -8.55
N ALA A 296 -0.87 4.59 -8.91
CA ALA A 296 -0.22 5.60 -8.09
C ALA A 296 -1.14 6.81 -7.86
N ILE A 297 -1.78 7.33 -8.93
CA ILE A 297 -2.69 8.49 -8.84
C ILE A 297 -3.90 8.16 -7.96
N VAL A 298 -4.60 7.06 -8.26
CA VAL A 298 -5.82 6.67 -7.54
C VAL A 298 -5.54 6.41 -6.06
N LEU A 299 -4.47 5.66 -5.76
CA LEU A 299 -4.11 5.34 -4.37
C LEU A 299 -3.60 6.55 -3.60
N THR A 300 -2.96 7.50 -4.27
CA THR A 300 -2.58 8.79 -3.65
C THR A 300 -3.82 9.59 -3.26
N LEU A 301 -4.82 9.70 -4.15
CA LEU A 301 -6.08 10.38 -3.85
C LEU A 301 -6.79 9.70 -2.67
N LEU A 302 -6.91 8.37 -2.67
CA LEU A 302 -7.52 7.61 -1.58
C LEU A 302 -6.77 7.79 -0.24
N THR A 303 -5.43 7.87 -0.29
CA THR A 303 -4.60 8.10 0.90
C THR A 303 -4.87 9.48 1.49
N VAL A 304 -4.85 10.53 0.65
CA VAL A 304 -5.12 11.91 1.08
C VAL A 304 -6.55 12.03 1.61
N THR A 305 -7.53 11.45 0.92
CA THR A 305 -8.92 11.39 1.38
C THR A 305 -9.03 10.73 2.74
N ALA A 306 -8.36 9.59 2.96
CA ALA A 306 -8.36 8.90 4.25
C ALA A 306 -7.81 9.81 5.37
N PHE A 307 -6.69 10.50 5.14
CA PHE A 307 -6.14 11.45 6.12
C PHE A 307 -7.10 12.62 6.42
N ILE A 308 -7.69 13.22 5.39
CA ILE A 308 -8.66 14.32 5.56
C ILE A 308 -9.89 13.82 6.32
N HIS A 309 -10.42 12.64 5.96
CA HIS A 309 -11.58 12.06 6.62
C HIS A 309 -11.33 11.80 8.12
N ILE A 310 -10.18 11.23 8.47
CA ILE A 310 -9.77 11.03 9.87
C ILE A 310 -9.65 12.37 10.60
N THR A 311 -9.04 13.37 9.96
CA THR A 311 -8.83 14.70 10.55
C THR A 311 -10.15 15.42 10.78
N LEU A 312 -11.05 15.43 9.79
CA LEU A 312 -12.37 16.03 9.91
C LEU A 312 -13.21 15.32 10.97
N TYR A 313 -13.17 13.99 11.04
CA TYR A 313 -13.85 13.24 12.10
C TYR A 313 -13.36 13.65 13.50
N ARG A 314 -12.05 13.85 13.66
CA ARG A 314 -11.42 14.23 14.92
C ARG A 314 -11.71 15.67 15.32
N MET A 315 -11.78 16.57 14.34
CA MET A 315 -12.02 18.00 14.57
C MET A 315 -13.50 18.37 14.67
N ALA A 316 -14.40 17.55 14.11
CA ALA A 316 -15.81 17.89 14.10
C ALA A 316 -16.38 17.86 15.52
N ASP A 317 -17.21 18.85 15.83
CA ASP A 317 -17.93 18.93 17.10
C ASP A 317 -18.86 17.73 17.28
N ALA A 318 -19.13 17.34 18.52
CA ALA A 318 -19.99 16.21 18.84
C ALA A 318 -21.44 16.36 18.30
N THR A 319 -21.86 17.59 18.02
CA THR A 319 -23.17 17.95 17.50
C THR A 319 -23.20 18.12 15.98
N ALA A 320 -22.04 18.23 15.32
CA ALA A 320 -21.95 18.45 13.88
C ALA A 320 -21.94 17.12 13.11
N PRO A 321 -22.63 17.05 11.95
CA PRO A 321 -22.58 15.86 11.09
C PRO A 321 -21.15 15.66 10.61
N SER A 322 -20.60 14.46 10.81
CA SER A 322 -19.29 14.12 10.26
C SER A 322 -19.45 13.80 8.77
N PRO A 323 -18.60 14.36 7.89
CA PRO A 323 -18.63 14.05 6.47
C PRO A 323 -18.32 12.56 6.26
N THR A 324 -18.99 11.92 5.31
CA THR A 324 -18.68 10.52 4.98
C THR A 324 -17.36 10.43 4.21
N PHE A 325 -16.75 9.24 4.17
CA PHE A 325 -15.55 9.01 3.38
C PHE A 325 -15.74 9.39 1.90
N PHE A 326 -16.92 9.11 1.32
CA PHE A 326 -17.20 9.42 -0.08
C PHE A 326 -17.40 10.92 -0.33
N ASP A 327 -17.95 11.67 0.63
CA ASP A 327 -18.03 13.13 0.53
C ASP A 327 -16.62 13.74 0.49
N VAL A 328 -15.74 13.28 1.38
CA VAL A 328 -14.35 13.72 1.42
C VAL A 328 -13.59 13.28 0.16
N PHE A 329 -13.87 12.08 -0.35
CA PHE A 329 -13.27 11.59 -1.60
C PHE A 329 -13.66 12.48 -2.77
N TYR A 330 -14.96 12.73 -2.94
CA TYR A 330 -15.49 13.60 -3.97
C TYR A 330 -14.87 15.00 -3.88
N PHE A 331 -14.82 15.59 -2.68
CA PHE A 331 -14.19 16.88 -2.45
C PHE A 331 -12.70 16.89 -2.82
N THR A 332 -11.96 15.85 -2.43
CA THR A 332 -10.52 15.70 -2.75
C THR A 332 -10.30 15.64 -4.25
N VAL A 333 -11.09 14.84 -4.97
CA VAL A 333 -11.01 14.69 -6.42
C VAL A 333 -11.33 16.02 -7.12
N MET A 334 -12.48 16.63 -6.78
CA MET A 334 -12.89 17.91 -7.39
C MET A 334 -11.87 19.02 -7.12
N SER A 335 -11.34 19.11 -5.89
CA SER A 335 -10.29 20.08 -5.55
C SER A 335 -9.00 19.84 -6.34
N SER A 336 -8.65 18.58 -6.63
CA SER A 336 -7.44 18.24 -7.40
C SER A 336 -7.59 18.57 -8.90
N THR A 337 -8.80 18.48 -9.45
CA THR A 337 -9.07 18.74 -10.88
C THR A 337 -9.36 20.21 -11.18
N SER A 338 -10.04 20.90 -10.27
CA SER A 338 -10.46 22.29 -10.49
C SER A 338 -9.37 23.31 -10.17
N GLY A 339 -8.25 22.89 -9.58
CA GLY A 339 -7.09 23.71 -9.26
C GLY A 339 -7.51 25.07 -8.70
N LEU A 340 -8.05 25.08 -7.47
CA LEU A 340 -8.52 26.25 -6.71
C LEU A 340 -7.96 27.57 -7.28
N GLN A 341 -8.67 28.15 -8.24
CA GLN A 341 -8.38 29.48 -8.72
C GLN A 341 -8.83 30.39 -7.59
N ASN A 342 -7.89 30.83 -6.76
CA ASN A 342 -8.12 31.85 -5.74
C ASN A 342 -8.79 33.05 -6.41
N ALA A 343 -10.10 33.18 -6.20
CA ALA A 343 -10.88 34.35 -6.59
C ALA A 343 -10.83 35.38 -5.47
#